data_AF-A0A1S1Q9T5-F1
#
_entry.id   AF-A0A1S1Q9T5-F1
#
_cell.length_a   1.000
_cell.length_b   1.000
_cell.length_c   1.000
_cell.angle_alpha   90.00
_cell.angle_beta   90.00
_cell.angle_gamma   90.00
#
_symmetry.space_group_name_H-M   'P 1'
#
loop_
_entity.id
_entity.type
_entity.pdbx_description
1 polymer ?
#
loop_
_entity_poly.entity_id
_entity_poly.type
_entity_poly.pdbx_seq_one_letter_code
_entity_poly.pdbx_strand_id
1 'polypeptide(L)'
;MAQIAMLLLTVPLGIYLANRRTAYLATIILFAVVLAAQTIVVHADTPSDINWTYWLLNAATLAVGLGLTTAGLALGRRRRTRRTAN
;
A
#
# COMPACT_ATOMS: atom_id res chain seq x y z
N MET A 1 10.31 2.57 -10.54
CA MET A 1 10.21 1.11 -10.30
C MET A 1 9.74 0.75 -8.88
N ALA A 2 10.16 1.45 -7.80
CA ALA A 2 9.82 1.09 -6.41
C ALA A 2 8.31 1.17 -6.04
N GLN A 3 7.56 2.12 -6.59
CA GLN A 3 6.14 2.33 -6.25
C GLN A 3 5.22 1.19 -6.72
N ILE A 4 5.53 0.54 -7.85
CA ILE A 4 4.76 -0.58 -8.38
C ILE A 4 4.89 -1.81 -7.48
N ALA A 5 6.10 -2.07 -6.96
CA ALA A 5 6.34 -3.18 -6.03
C ALA A 5 5.52 -3.02 -4.73
N MET A 6 5.34 -1.79 -4.25
CA MET A 6 4.48 -1.53 -3.08
C MET A 6 3.01 -1.86 -3.35
N LEU A 7 2.48 -1.48 -4.52
CA LEU A 7 1.10 -1.79 -4.88
C LEU A 7 0.86 -3.31 -4.93
N LEU A 8 1.85 -4.10 -5.37
CA LEU A 8 1.76 -5.55 -5.38
C LEU A 8 1.65 -6.18 -3.98
N LEU A 9 2.15 -5.52 -2.93
CA LEU A 9 2.09 -6.01 -1.55
C LEU A 9 0.77 -5.68 -0.85
N THR A 10 0.07 -4.63 -1.28
CA THR A 10 -1.19 -4.19 -0.63
C THR A 10 -2.33 -5.19 -0.78
N VAL A 11 -2.41 -5.89 -1.93
CA VAL A 11 -3.41 -6.95 -2.18
C VAL A 11 -3.22 -8.16 -1.25
N PRO A 12 -2.03 -8.80 -1.15
CA PRO A 12 -1.82 -9.92 -0.23
C PRO A 12 -1.95 -9.48 1.24
N LEU A 13 -1.53 -8.27 1.62
CA LEU A 13 -1.79 -7.71 2.95
C LEU A 13 -3.29 -7.76 3.27
N GLY A 14 -4.15 -7.33 2.36
CA GLY A 14 -5.60 -7.41 2.55
C GLY A 14 -6.15 -8.85 2.62
N ILE A 15 -5.56 -9.79 1.87
CA ILE A 15 -6.02 -11.19 1.83
C ILE A 15 -5.66 -11.92 3.13
N TYR A 16 -4.42 -11.79 3.59
CA TYR A 16 -3.87 -12.54 4.71
C TYR A 16 -4.23 -11.93 6.07
N LEU A 17 -4.36 -10.60 6.19
CA LEU A 17 -4.78 -10.00 7.45
C LEU A 17 -6.29 -10.14 7.67
N ALA A 18 -6.65 -10.68 8.83
CA ALA A 18 -8.04 -10.88 9.18
C ALA A 18 -8.77 -9.60 9.59
N ASN A 19 -8.04 -8.69 10.22
CA ASN A 19 -8.57 -7.48 10.82
C ASN A 19 -8.38 -6.27 9.90
N ARG A 20 -9.48 -5.57 9.62
CA ARG A 20 -9.53 -4.41 8.71
C ARG A 20 -8.60 -3.29 9.18
N ARG A 21 -8.61 -2.98 10.49
CA ARG A 21 -7.73 -1.96 11.07
C ARG A 21 -6.26 -2.30 10.91
N THR A 22 -5.87 -3.54 11.19
CA THR A 22 -4.49 -3.99 11.08
C THR A 22 -4.00 -3.98 9.63
N ALA A 23 -4.84 -4.37 8.67
CA ALA A 23 -4.49 -4.33 7.24
C ALA A 23 -4.26 -2.89 6.73
N TYR A 24 -5.11 -1.95 7.13
CA TYR A 24 -4.91 -0.53 6.79
C TYR A 24 -3.68 0.06 7.47
N LEU A 25 -3.49 -0.19 8.77
CA LEU A 25 -2.30 0.28 9.48
C LEU A 25 -1.02 -0.27 8.85
N ALA A 26 -0.98 -1.56 8.53
CA ALA A 26 0.16 -2.17 7.85
C ALA A 26 0.41 -1.53 6.47
N THR A 27 -0.64 -1.20 5.72
CA THR A 27 -0.53 -0.51 4.41
C THR A 27 0.05 0.89 4.58
N ILE A 28 -0.44 1.65 5.57
CA ILE A 28 0.05 3.02 5.84
C ILE A 28 1.50 2.99 6.32
N ILE A 29 1.85 2.08 7.23
CA ILE A 29 3.21 1.94 7.77
C ILE A 29 4.18 1.58 6.64
N LEU A 30 3.83 0.57 5.83
CA LEU A 30 4.66 0.18 4.68
C LEU A 30 4.86 1.36 3.72
N PHE A 31 3.79 2.09 3.43
CA PHE A 31 3.86 3.25 2.55
C PHE A 31 4.75 4.36 3.12
N ALA A 32 4.61 4.67 4.42
CA ALA A 32 5.41 5.69 5.09
C ALA A 32 6.91 5.35 5.09
N VAL A 33 7.26 4.09 5.37
CA VAL A 33 8.67 3.62 5.36
C VAL A 33 9.29 3.78 3.98
N VAL A 34 8.59 3.35 2.93
CA VAL A 34 9.10 3.43 1.57
C VAL A 34 9.12 4.87 1.06
N LEU A 35 8.12 5.69 1.41
CA LEU A 35 8.13 7.12 1.09
C LEU A 35 9.36 7.80 1.70
N ALA A 36 9.68 7.53 2.97
CA ALA A 36 10.86 8.09 3.61
C ALA A 36 12.16 7.66 2.91
N ALA A 37 12.32 6.35 2.66
CA ALA A 37 13.49 5.83 1.95
C ALA A 37 13.62 6.41 0.54
N GLN A 38 12.53 6.45 -0.23
CA GLN A 38 12.51 7.01 -1.58
C GLN A 38 12.79 8.51 -1.58
N THR A 39 12.27 9.26 -0.62
CA THR A 39 12.51 10.71 -0.51
C THR A 39 13.99 11.00 -0.32
N ILE A 40 14.68 10.22 0.53
CA ILE A 40 16.13 10.38 0.74
C ILE A 40 16.90 10.14 -0.56
N VAL A 41 16.59 9.07 -1.30
CA VAL A 41 17.25 8.75 -2.57
C VAL A 41 16.97 9.83 -3.62
N VAL A 42 15.70 10.24 -3.79
CA VAL A 42 15.31 11.28 -4.75
C VAL A 42 15.95 12.63 -4.38
N HIS A 43 16.04 12.96 -3.11
CA HIS A 43 16.72 14.18 -2.67
C HIS A 43 18.22 14.16 -2.97
N ALA A 44 18.87 12.99 -2.85
CA ALA A 44 20.29 12.84 -3.13
C ALA A 44 20.61 12.94 -4.63
N ASP A 45 19.78 12.33 -5.48
CA ASP A 45 20.02 12.26 -6.93
C ASP A 45 19.43 13.46 -7.69
N THR A 46 18.26 13.97 -7.28
CA THR A 46 17.48 14.95 -8.06
C THR A 46 16.58 15.82 -7.17
N PRO A 47 17.16 16.69 -6.32
CA PRO A 47 16.40 17.43 -5.30
C PRO A 47 15.34 18.38 -5.89
N SER A 48 15.50 18.85 -7.13
CA SER A 48 14.52 19.66 -7.86
C SER A 48 13.20 18.93 -8.15
N ASP A 49 13.21 17.61 -8.13
CA ASP A 49 12.03 16.79 -8.44
C ASP A 49 11.08 16.67 -7.25
N ILE A 50 11.51 17.09 -6.04
CA ILE A 50 10.65 17.19 -4.85
C ILE A 50 9.81 18.47 -4.94
N ASN A 51 8.86 18.45 -5.87
CA ASN A 51 7.89 19.52 -6.08
C ASN A 51 6.48 19.08 -5.65
N TRP A 52 5.48 19.93 -5.85
CA TRP A 52 4.09 19.64 -5.47
C TRP A 52 3.55 18.36 -6.14
N THR A 53 3.96 18.07 -7.39
CA THR A 53 3.55 16.89 -8.15
C THR A 53 4.08 15.60 -7.50
N TYR A 54 5.30 15.63 -6.94
CA TYR A 54 5.86 14.50 -6.19
C TYR A 54 4.96 14.10 -5.02
N TRP A 55 4.52 15.08 -4.23
CA TRP A 55 3.62 14.83 -3.10
C TRP A 55 2.24 14.34 -3.56
N LEU A 56 1.71 14.91 -4.64
CA LEU A 56 0.44 14.49 -5.21
C LEU A 56 0.47 13.02 -5.69
N LEU A 57 1.51 12.62 -6.42
CA LEU A 57 1.67 11.25 -6.92
C LEU A 57 1.83 10.25 -5.78
N ASN A 58 2.55 10.60 -4.73
CA ASN A 58 2.66 9.75 -3.54
C ASN A 58 1.31 9.63 -2.82
N ALA A 59 0.57 10.73 -2.65
CA ALA A 59 -0.77 10.67 -2.06
C ALA A 59 -1.74 9.81 -2.90
N ALA A 60 -1.71 9.94 -4.23
CA ALA A 60 -2.50 9.10 -5.13
C ALA A 60 -2.11 7.62 -5.02
N THR A 61 -0.82 7.31 -4.92
CA THR A 61 -0.32 5.94 -4.75
C THR A 61 -0.80 5.33 -3.44
N LEU A 62 -0.78 6.09 -2.35
CA LEU A 62 -1.33 5.65 -1.06
C LEU A 62 -2.83 5.35 -1.18
N ALA A 63 -3.60 6.22 -1.84
CA ALA A 63 -5.03 6.02 -2.05
C ALA A 63 -5.31 4.73 -2.84
N VAL A 64 -4.55 4.48 -3.91
CA VAL A 64 -4.63 3.24 -4.69
C VAL A 64 -4.26 2.03 -3.81
N GLY A 65 -3.20 2.13 -3.02
CA GLY A 65 -2.79 1.07 -2.08
C GLY A 65 -3.87 0.71 -1.07
N LEU A 66 -4.56 1.70 -0.48
CA LEU A 66 -5.70 1.46 0.41
C LEU A 66 -6.89 0.81 -0.31
N GLY A 67 -7.14 1.20 -1.57
CA GLY A 67 -8.12 0.57 -2.46
C GLY A 67 -7.80 -0.91 -2.75
N LEU A 68 -6.53 -1.23 -2.98
CA LEU A 68 -6.08 -2.60 -3.19
C LEU A 68 -6.16 -3.44 -1.91
N THR A 69 -5.80 -2.87 -0.76
CA THR A 69 -5.96 -3.53 0.55
C THR A 69 -7.44 -3.82 0.84
N THR A 70 -8.36 -2.92 0.50
CA THR A 70 -9.80 -3.19 0.63
C THR A 70 -10.28 -4.31 -0.28
N ALA A 71 -9.84 -4.33 -1.54
CA ALA A 71 -10.14 -5.42 -2.46
C ALA A 71 -9.61 -6.76 -1.93
N GLY A 72 -8.37 -6.78 -1.41
CA GLY A 72 -7.76 -7.95 -0.77
C GLY A 72 -8.55 -8.44 0.44
N LEU A 73 -9.02 -7.54 1.31
CA LEU A 73 -9.88 -7.87 2.46
C LEU A 73 -11.21 -8.49 2.02
N ALA A 74 -11.84 -7.97 0.96
CA ALA A 74 -13.06 -8.53 0.41
C ALA A 74 -12.84 -9.95 -0.13
N LEU A 75 -11.74 -10.17 -0.86
CA LEU A 75 -11.33 -11.49 -1.34
C LEU A 75 -11.01 -12.47 -0.20
N GLY A 76 -10.26 -12.03 0.82
CA GLY A 76 -9.91 -12.82 1.99
C GLY A 76 -11.13 -13.23 2.82
N ARG A 77 -12.12 -12.35 2.98
CA ARG A 77 -13.41 -12.67 3.61
C ARG A 77 -14.15 -13.74 2.83
N ARG A 78 -14.32 -13.58 1.51
CA ARG A 78 -14.97 -14.58 0.65
C ARG A 78 -14.30 -15.96 0.75
N ARG A 79 -12.96 -16.01 0.78
CA ARG A 79 -12.20 -17.27 0.95
C ARG A 79 -12.44 -17.92 2.32
N ARG A 80 -12.47 -17.13 3.40
CA ARG A 80 -12.73 -17.65 4.75
C ARG A 80 -14.15 -18.18 4.90
N THR A 81 -15.15 -17.46 4.39
CA THR A 81 -16.54 -17.92 4.39
C THR A 81 -16.72 -19.24 3.65
N ARG A 82 -16.06 -19.43 2.50
CA ARG A 82 -16.05 -20.70 1.78
C ARG A 82 -15.38 -21.85 2.55
N ARG A 83 -14.31 -21.57 3.31
CA ARG A 83 -13.63 -22.59 4.13
C ARG A 83 -14.45 -23.03 5.34
N THR A 84 -15.29 -22.18 5.91
CA THR A 84 -16.20 -22.53 7.02
C THR A 84 -17.48 -23.24 6.58
N ALA A 85 -17.81 -23.22 5.28
CA ALA A 85 -19.00 -23.86 4.71
C ALA A 85 -18.72 -25.28 4.17
N ASN A 86 -17.44 -25.68 4.10
CA ASN A 86 -16.98 -27.04 3.80
C ASN A 86 -16.52 -27.70 5.10
#